data_AF-A0A1V2AVB9-F1
#
_entry.id   AF-A0A1V2AVB9-F1
#
_cell.length_a   1.000
_cell.length_b   1.000
_cell.length_c   1.000
_cell.angle_alpha   90.00
_cell.angle_beta   90.00
_cell.angle_gamma   90.00
#
_symmetry.space_group_name_H-M   'P 1'
#
loop_
_entity.id
_entity.type
_entity.pdbx_description
1 polymer ?
#
loop_
_entity_poly.entity_id
_entity_poly.type
_entity_poly.pdbx_seq_one_letter_code
_entity_poly.pdbx_strand_id
1 'polypeptide(L)'
;MRQKISLILFYALLLVNIIPCNGQQNSMKKNDELDSVFKHNYTILDSIAKTNFFDTSAACKNAIEFMEKTTAIKASKDGNYFGAILFTQKDLDKWKEWHNKNKK
;
A
#
# COMPACT_ATOMS: atom_id res chain seq x y z
N MET A 1 14.03 62.06 4.98
CA MET A 1 13.92 61.09 3.87
C MET A 1 14.44 59.68 4.19
N ARG A 2 15.44 59.50 5.07
CA ARG A 2 16.01 58.17 5.39
C ARG A 2 15.10 57.21 6.16
N GLN A 3 14.19 57.69 7.03
CA GLN A 3 13.28 56.83 7.80
C GLN A 3 12.20 56.15 6.95
N LYS A 4 11.74 56.78 5.85
CA LYS A 4 10.69 56.22 4.98
C LYS A 4 11.18 55.03 4.16
N ILE A 5 12.46 55.01 3.80
CA ILE A 5 13.09 53.92 3.04
C ILE A 5 13.22 52.65 3.90
N SER A 6 13.47 52.82 5.21
CA SER A 6 13.58 51.71 6.16
C SER A 6 12.25 50.96 6.38
N LEU A 7 11.12 51.67 6.34
CA LEU A 7 9.79 51.07 6.51
C LEU A 7 9.36 50.26 5.27
N ILE A 8 9.74 50.71 4.07
CA ILE A 8 9.43 50.02 2.82
C ILE A 8 10.17 48.68 2.72
N LEU A 9 11.45 48.65 3.15
CA LEU A 9 12.23 47.41 3.21
C LEU A 9 11.68 46.42 4.24
N PHE A 10 11.17 46.91 5.37
CA PHE A 10 10.56 46.07 6.40
C PHE A 10 9.24 45.42 5.92
N TYR A 11 8.43 46.15 5.15
CA TYR A 11 7.20 45.62 4.55
C TYR A 11 7.47 44.60 3.43
N ALA A 12 8.54 44.80 2.64
CA ALA A 12 8.93 43.85 1.60
C ALA A 12 9.39 42.49 2.16
N LEU A 13 10.05 42.48 3.33
CA LEU A 13 10.51 41.27 4.01
C LEU A 13 9.38 40.46 4.68
N LEU A 14 8.30 41.11 5.10
CA LEU A 14 7.15 40.46 5.75
C LEU A 14 6.29 39.64 4.77
N LEU A 15 6.31 39.98 3.47
CA LEU A 15 5.51 39.27 2.45
C LEU A 15 6.14 37.95 1.97
N VAL A 16 7.42 37.69 2.28
CA VAL A 16 8.14 36.48 1.80
C VAL A 16 7.96 35.27 2.73
N ASN A 17 7.35 35.45 3.91
CA ASN A 17 7.23 34.38 4.93
C ASN A 17 5.89 33.63 4.93
N ILE A 18 5.04 33.82 3.93
CA ILE A 18 3.74 33.13 3.84
C ILE A 18 3.75 32.16 2.64
N ILE A 19 4.70 31.22 2.62
CA ILE A 19 4.56 30.00 1.81
C ILE A 19 4.07 28.91 2.77
N PRO A 20 2.75 28.67 2.88
CA PRO A 20 2.29 27.47 3.54
C PRO A 20 2.77 26.26 2.74
N CYS A 21 3.74 25.55 3.29
CA CYS A 21 4.23 24.28 2.78
C CYS A 21 3.15 23.19 2.99
N ASN A 22 2.08 23.23 2.21
CA ASN A 22 0.98 22.26 2.28
C ASN A 22 1.19 21.05 1.35
N GLY A 23 2.44 20.65 1.11
CA GLY A 23 2.79 19.68 0.06
C GLY A 23 2.91 18.22 0.47
N GLN A 24 2.95 17.85 1.76
CA GLN A 24 3.50 16.54 2.15
C GLN A 24 2.63 15.62 3.04
N GLN A 25 1.43 16.01 3.47
CA GLN A 25 0.65 15.16 4.39
C GLN A 25 -0.18 14.05 3.73
N ASN A 26 -0.48 14.12 2.43
CA ASN A 26 -1.37 13.14 1.79
C ASN A 26 -0.69 11.83 1.37
N SER A 27 0.63 11.81 1.19
CA SER A 27 1.34 10.59 0.76
C SER A 27 1.53 9.59 1.91
N MET A 28 1.68 10.07 3.14
CA MET A 28 1.97 9.23 4.31
C MET A 28 0.76 8.39 4.74
N LYS A 29 -0.42 9.02 4.88
CA LYS A 29 -1.67 8.31 5.26
C LYS A 29 -2.08 7.22 4.27
N LYS A 30 -1.88 7.46 2.96
CA LYS A 30 -2.27 6.51 1.91
C LYS A 30 -1.38 5.26 1.91
N ASN A 31 -0.11 5.39 2.28
CA ASN A 31 0.81 4.26 2.38
C ASN A 31 0.48 3.37 3.59
N ASP A 32 0.11 3.97 4.72
CA ASP A 32 -0.25 3.23 5.94
C ASP A 32 -1.53 2.38 5.74
N GLU A 33 -2.50 2.92 5.00
CA GLU A 33 -3.72 2.19 4.66
C GLU A 33 -3.42 0.98 3.77
N LEU A 34 -2.58 1.14 2.74
CA LEU A 34 -2.20 0.04 1.85
C LEU A 34 -1.42 -1.06 2.60
N ASP A 35 -0.46 -0.71 3.48
CA ASP A 35 0.29 -1.69 4.29
C ASP A 35 -0.64 -2.51 5.19
N SER A 36 -1.62 -1.84 5.81
CA SER A 36 -2.61 -2.51 6.66
C SER A 36 -3.50 -3.48 5.88
N VAL A 37 -4.08 -3.02 4.77
CA VAL A 37 -4.96 -3.85 3.92
C VAL A 37 -4.17 -5.00 3.29
N PHE A 38 -2.92 -4.76 2.89
CA PHE A 38 -2.05 -5.80 2.36
C PHE A 38 -1.79 -6.89 3.40
N LYS A 39 -1.36 -6.52 4.61
CA LYS A 39 -1.10 -7.47 5.69
C LYS A 39 -2.34 -8.28 6.07
N HIS A 40 -3.51 -7.65 6.09
CA HIS A 40 -4.77 -8.32 6.37
C HIS A 40 -5.05 -9.44 5.36
N ASN A 41 -5.03 -9.11 4.06
CA ASN A 41 -5.26 -10.10 3.00
C ASN A 41 -4.19 -11.18 2.97
N TYR A 42 -2.91 -10.81 3.17
CA TYR A 42 -1.82 -11.79 3.28
C TYR A 42 -2.06 -12.77 4.44
N THR A 43 -2.48 -12.29 5.60
CA THR A 43 -2.71 -13.13 6.80
C THR A 43 -3.85 -14.12 6.58
N ILE A 44 -4.91 -13.70 5.88
CA ILE A 44 -6.00 -14.61 5.49
C ILE A 44 -5.45 -15.77 4.66
N LEU A 45 -4.67 -15.47 3.62
CA LEU A 45 -4.12 -16.47 2.72
C LEU A 45 -3.07 -17.36 3.39
N ASP A 46 -2.22 -16.80 4.25
CA ASP A 46 -1.24 -17.56 5.04
C ASP A 46 -1.92 -18.53 6.03
N SER A 47 -3.03 -18.11 6.65
CA SER A 47 -3.84 -18.97 7.52
C SER A 47 -4.49 -20.12 6.73
N ILE A 48 -5.08 -19.81 5.57
CA ILE A 48 -5.68 -20.80 4.67
C ILE A 48 -4.63 -21.79 4.19
N ALA A 49 -3.44 -21.32 3.79
CA ALA A 49 -2.35 -22.16 3.34
C ALA A 49 -1.90 -23.20 4.38
N LYS A 50 -2.06 -22.88 5.68
CA LYS A 50 -1.71 -23.77 6.81
C LYS A 50 -2.83 -24.71 7.23
N THR A 51 -4.09 -24.36 6.94
CA THR A 51 -5.27 -25.06 7.48
C THR A 51 -6.02 -25.84 6.42
N ASN A 52 -6.28 -25.25 5.26
CA ASN A 52 -7.00 -25.86 4.16
C ASN A 52 -6.60 -25.22 2.82
N PHE A 53 -5.70 -25.87 2.10
CA PHE A 53 -5.20 -25.37 0.81
C PHE A 53 -6.25 -25.33 -0.31
N PHE A 54 -7.40 -25.99 -0.10
CA PHE A 54 -8.49 -26.08 -1.06
C PHE A 54 -9.66 -25.16 -0.70
N ASP A 55 -9.45 -24.19 0.20
CA ASP A 55 -10.47 -23.22 0.55
C ASP A 55 -10.85 -22.38 -0.67
N THR A 56 -12.12 -22.50 -1.09
CA THR A 56 -12.70 -21.70 -2.19
C THR A 56 -13.70 -20.65 -1.72
N SER A 57 -13.62 -20.25 -0.45
CA SER A 57 -14.49 -19.25 0.16
C SER A 57 -14.34 -17.89 -0.52
N ALA A 58 -15.35 -17.03 -0.31
CA ALA A 58 -15.30 -15.65 -0.76
C ALA A 58 -14.10 -14.89 -0.16
N ALA A 59 -13.74 -15.15 1.10
CA ALA A 59 -12.60 -14.53 1.75
C ALA A 59 -11.28 -14.87 1.03
N CYS A 60 -11.07 -16.14 0.69
CA CYS A 60 -9.91 -16.57 -0.09
C CYS A 60 -9.85 -15.87 -1.46
N LYS A 61 -10.97 -15.92 -2.20
CA LYS A 61 -11.07 -15.32 -3.55
C LYS A 61 -10.82 -13.82 -3.55
N ASN A 62 -11.44 -13.09 -2.61
CA ASN A 62 -11.30 -11.64 -2.49
C ASN A 62 -9.86 -11.26 -2.10
N ALA A 63 -9.23 -12.02 -1.21
CA ALA A 63 -7.85 -11.77 -0.83
C ALA A 63 -6.90 -12.01 -2.01
N ILE A 64 -7.06 -13.11 -2.77
CA ILE A 64 -6.27 -13.34 -3.99
C ILE A 64 -6.47 -12.21 -5.00
N GLU A 65 -7.71 -11.81 -5.27
CA GLU A 65 -8.01 -10.74 -6.20
C GLU A 65 -7.36 -9.41 -5.79
N PHE A 66 -7.41 -9.07 -4.50
CA PHE A 66 -6.71 -7.91 -3.96
C PHE A 66 -5.19 -8.01 -4.21
N MET A 67 -4.58 -9.15 -3.92
CA MET A 67 -3.15 -9.36 -4.09
C MET A 67 -2.74 -9.26 -5.56
N GLU A 68 -3.50 -9.88 -6.46
CA GLU A 68 -3.25 -9.81 -7.90
C GLU A 68 -3.41 -8.39 -8.45
N LYS A 69 -4.42 -7.63 -8.00
CA LYS A 69 -4.63 -6.24 -8.46
C LYS A 69 -3.55 -5.30 -7.94
N THR A 70 -3.19 -5.44 -6.67
CA THR A 70 -2.21 -4.57 -6.00
C THR A 70 -0.80 -4.81 -6.53
N THR A 71 -0.42 -6.07 -6.74
CA THR A 71 0.97 -6.42 -7.09
C THR A 71 1.18 -6.65 -8.59
N ALA A 72 0.10 -6.80 -9.36
CA ALA A 72 0.11 -7.31 -10.74
C ALA A 72 0.71 -8.73 -10.89
N ILE A 73 0.93 -9.46 -9.78
CA ILE A 73 1.43 -10.84 -9.77
C ILE A 73 0.24 -11.79 -9.70
N LYS A 74 0.04 -12.59 -10.75
CA LYS A 74 -1.03 -13.59 -10.81
C LYS A 74 -0.75 -14.81 -9.94
N ALA A 75 -1.79 -15.33 -9.30
CA ALA A 75 -1.70 -16.58 -8.58
C ALA A 75 -1.49 -17.75 -9.55
N SER A 76 -0.63 -18.67 -9.17
CA SER A 76 -0.40 -19.92 -9.88
C SER A 76 -1.55 -20.87 -9.52
N LYS A 77 -2.72 -20.64 -10.11
CA LYS A 77 -3.92 -21.47 -9.89
C LYS A 77 -3.65 -22.88 -10.41
N ASP A 78 -4.03 -23.90 -9.66
CA ASP A 78 -3.94 -25.30 -10.08
C ASP A 78 -5.24 -26.03 -9.71
N GLY A 79 -5.78 -26.84 -10.63
CA GLY A 79 -7.04 -27.56 -10.41
C GLY A 79 -6.81 -29.04 -10.61
N ASN A 80 -7.04 -29.84 -9.57
CA ASN A 80 -6.89 -31.30 -9.65
C ASN A 80 -8.17 -32.03 -9.19
N TYR A 81 -8.16 -33.36 -9.26
CA TYR A 81 -9.27 -34.24 -8.89
C TYR A 81 -9.78 -34.02 -7.45
N PHE A 82 -8.95 -33.43 -6.57
CA PHE A 82 -9.26 -33.18 -5.16
C PHE A 82 -9.74 -31.74 -4.88
N GLY A 83 -9.83 -30.88 -5.90
CA GLY A 83 -10.34 -29.51 -5.78
C GLY A 83 -9.48 -28.47 -6.50
N ALA A 84 -9.97 -27.22 -6.51
CA ALA A 84 -9.24 -26.09 -7.08
C ALA A 84 -8.32 -25.47 -6.02
N ILE A 85 -7.01 -25.55 -6.25
CA ILE A 85 -5.99 -24.77 -5.56
C ILE A 85 -6.01 -23.36 -6.16
N LEU A 86 -6.40 -22.38 -5.36
CA LEU A 86 -6.56 -21.01 -5.85
C LEU A 86 -5.24 -20.21 -5.86
N PHE A 87 -4.25 -20.63 -5.07
CA PHE A 87 -2.93 -20.01 -4.97
C PHE A 87 -1.92 -21.00 -4.38
N THR A 88 -0.62 -20.74 -4.54
CA THR A 88 0.46 -21.57 -3.98
C THR A 88 1.23 -20.85 -2.86
N GLN A 89 2.00 -21.59 -2.06
CA GLN A 89 2.96 -20.98 -1.12
C GLN A 89 3.96 -20.07 -1.84
N LYS A 90 4.38 -20.46 -3.06
CA LYS A 90 5.26 -19.62 -3.89
C LYS A 90 4.61 -18.29 -4.25
N ASP A 91 3.29 -18.23 -4.38
CA ASP A 91 2.60 -16.97 -4.66
C ASP A 91 2.57 -16.07 -3.42
N LEU A 92 2.38 -16.64 -2.22
CA LEU A 92 2.55 -15.90 -0.95
C LEU A 92 3.96 -15.29 -0.86
N ASP A 93 4.99 -16.07 -1.15
CA ASP A 93 6.38 -15.60 -1.07
C ASP A 93 6.65 -14.44 -2.04
N LYS A 94 6.16 -14.54 -3.29
CA LYS A 94 6.26 -13.45 -4.29
C LYS A 94 5.56 -12.19 -3.82
N TRP A 95 4.34 -12.29 -3.28
CA TRP A 95 3.61 -11.13 -2.79
C TRP A 95 4.29 -10.51 -1.57
N LYS A 96 4.80 -11.32 -0.65
CA LYS A 96 5.57 -10.84 0.52
C LYS A 96 6.83 -10.10 0.09
N GLU A 97 7.57 -10.64 -0.88
CA GLU A 97 8.76 -10.00 -1.43
C GLU A 97 8.41 -8.66 -2.09
N TRP A 98 7.34 -8.63 -2.90
CA TRP A 98 6.84 -7.39 -3.49
C TRP A 98 6.53 -6.34 -2.42
N HIS A 99 5.82 -6.73 -1.35
CA HIS A 99 5.44 -5.82 -0.29
C HIS A 99 6.65 -5.25 0.44
N ASN A 100 7.63 -6.09 0.78
CA ASN A 100 8.87 -5.65 1.43
C ASN A 100 9.66 -4.66 0.56
N LYS A 101 9.66 -4.82 -0.78
CA LYS A 101 10.33 -3.91 -1.71
C LYS A 101 9.59 -2.58 -1.89
N ASN A 102 8.26 -2.57 -1.73
CA ASN A 102 7.42 -1.39 -2.00
C ASN A 102 7.01 -0.65 -0.73
N LYS A 103 7.30 -1.21 0.45
CA LYS A 103 7.17 -0.54 1.73
C LYS A 103 8.26 0.55 1.83
N LYS A 104 7.84 1.82 1.70
CA LYS A 104 8.66 3.01 1.89
C LYS A 104 8.50 3.55 3.30
#